data_AF-A0AAD8GGA7-F1
#
_entry.id   AF-A0AAD8GGA7-F1
#
_cell.length_a   1.000
_cell.length_b   1.000
_cell.length_c   1.000
_cell.angle_alpha   90.00
_cell.angle_beta   90.00
_cell.angle_gamma   90.00
#
_symmetry.space_group_name_H-M   'P 1'
#
loop_
_entity.id
_entity.type
_entity.pdbx_description
1 polymer ?
#
loop_
_entity_poly.entity_id
_entity_poly.type
_entity_poly.pdbx_seq_one_letter_code
_entity_poly.pdbx_strand_id
1 'polypeptide(L)' 'MYVFHNVSINKSEAWAGVYTVKDCYPVQEKYTRNSSMTTSTRFFDLQLGISDPGVFTPPSTCQSARPGKMSEGC' A
#
# COMPACT_ATOMS: atom_id res chain seq x y z
N MET A 1 -21.24 0.56 -7.87
CA MET A 1 -20.22 -0.01 -6.97
C MET A 1 -20.60 0.37 -5.56
N TYR A 2 -21.03 -0.59 -4.74
CA TYR A 2 -21.27 -0.35 -3.32
C TYR A 2 -19.94 -0.53 -2.59
N VAL A 3 -19.53 0.45 -1.79
CA VAL A 3 -18.27 0.44 -1.05
C VAL A 3 -18.53 0.48 0.45
N PHE A 4 -17.73 -0.25 1.22
CA PHE A 4 -17.77 -0.24 2.68
C PHE A 4 -16.57 0.52 3.22
N HIS A 5 -16.77 1.23 4.34
CA HIS A 5 -15.75 2.03 5.01
C HIS A 5 -15.38 1.38 6.34
N ASN A 6 -14.11 1.00 6.50
CA ASN A 6 -13.54 0.61 7.78
C ASN A 6 -12.64 1.73 8.31
N VAL A 7 -12.76 2.06 9.60
CA VAL A 7 -11.95 3.09 10.25
C VAL A 7 -11.38 2.53 11.55
N SER A 8 -10.07 2.67 11.72
CA SER A 8 -9.33 2.32 12.93
C SER A 8 -8.56 3.53 13.42
N ILE A 9 -8.61 3.81 14.72
CA ILE A 9 -8.01 5.02 15.32
C ILE A 9 -7.27 4.62 16.60
N ASN A 10 -6.01 5.03 16.70
CA ASN A 10 -5.17 4.96 17.91
C ASN A 10 -4.65 6.38 18.22
N LYS A 11 -4.04 6.58 19.39
CA LYS A 11 -3.63 7.88 19.96
C LYS A 11 -2.86 8.81 18.99
N SER A 12 -2.10 8.28 18.04
CA SER A 12 -1.30 9.05 17.08
C SER A 12 -1.59 8.71 15.62
N GLU A 13 -2.44 7.72 15.35
CA GLU A 13 -2.56 7.11 14.03
C GLU A 13 -4.01 6.79 13.73
N ALA A 14 -4.47 7.18 12.54
CA ALA A 14 -5.78 6.86 12.03
C ALA A 14 -5.64 6.18 10.67
N TRP A 15 -6.38 5.10 10.48
CA TRP A 15 -6.45 4.37 9.23
C TRP A 15 -7.91 4.30 8.78
N ALA A 16 -8.14 4.57 7.50
CA ALA A 16 -9.42 4.39 6.86
C ALA A 16 -9.25 3.62 5.55
N GLY A 17 -9.97 2.51 5.41
CA GLY A 17 -9.99 1.68 4.22
C GLY A 17 -11.36 1.69 3.55
N VAL A 18 -11.37 1.75 2.23
CA VAL A 18 -12.55 1.64 1.37
C VAL A 18 -12.43 0.34 0.58
N TYR A 19 -13.42 -0.54 0.73
CA TYR A 19 -13.45 -1.86 0.11
C TYR A 19 -14.72 -2.06 -0.71
N THR A 20 -14.67 -2.92 -1.73
CA THR A 20 -15.87 -3.34 -2.45
C THR A 20 -16.78 -4.16 -1.52
N VAL A 21 -18.09 -3.95 -1.60
CA VAL A 21 -19.06 -4.73 -0.79
C VAL A 21 -19.03 -6.21 -1.18
N LYS A 22 -18.88 -6.49 -2.47
CA LYS A 22 -18.71 -7.86 -2.96
C LYS A 22 -17.22 -8.22 -2.92
N ASP A 23 -16.90 -9.38 -2.37
CA ASP A 23 -15.55 -9.97 -2.36
C ASP A 23 -14.44 -9.19 -1.59
N CYS A 24 -14.77 -8.05 -0.97
CA CYS A 24 -13.90 -7.26 -0.09
C CYS A 24 -12.56 -6.80 -0.70
N TYR A 25 -12.53 -6.43 -1.99
CA TYR A 25 -11.34 -5.90 -2.63
C TYR A 25 -11.02 -4.47 -2.20
N PRO A 26 -9.73 -4.10 -1.97
CA PRO A 26 -9.35 -2.75 -1.61
C PRO A 26 -9.55 -1.79 -2.79
N VAL A 27 -10.11 -0.61 -2.52
CA VAL A 27 -10.28 0.48 -3.50
C VAL A 27 -9.38 1.65 -3.15
N GLN A 28 -9.35 2.00 -1.86
CA GLN A 28 -8.52 3.09 -1.36
C GLN A 28 -8.17 2.86 0.11
N GLU A 29 -6.95 3.19 0.50
CA GLU A 29 -6.57 3.31 1.89
C GLU A 29 -6.02 4.72 2.17
N LYS A 30 -6.31 5.20 3.37
CA LYS A 30 -5.84 6.48 3.89
C LYS A 30 -5.25 6.24 5.27
N TYR A 31 -3.97 6.55 5.40
CA TYR A 31 -3.24 6.47 6.65
C TYR A 31 -2.83 7.88 7.08
N THR A 32 -3.21 8.27 8.28
CA THR A 32 -2.90 9.57 8.88
C THR A 32 -2.11 9.35 10.16
N ARG A 33 -0.92 9.92 10.22
CA ARG A 33 -0.02 9.87 11.38
C ARG A 33 0.19 11.28 11.95
N ASN A 34 0.09 11.39 13.27
CA ASN A 34 0.29 12.61 14.05
C ASN A 34 -0.52 13.82 13.53
N SER A 35 -1.71 13.58 12.98
CA SER A 35 -2.62 14.59 12.41
C SER A 35 -2.13 15.32 11.14
N SER A 36 -0.83 15.33 10.86
CA SER A 36 -0.21 16.14 9.80
C SER A 36 0.21 15.33 8.59
N MET A 37 0.66 14.09 8.79
CA MET A 37 1.21 13.27 7.70
C MET A 37 0.14 12.29 7.23
N THR A 38 -0.46 12.57 6.09
CA THR A 38 -1.49 11.73 5.49
C THR A 38 -1.00 11.16 4.17
N THR A 39 -1.00 9.84 4.06
CA THR A 39 -0.72 9.12 2.82
C THR A 39 -2.01 8.45 2.37
N SER A 40 -2.39 8.64 1.10
CA SER A 40 -3.52 7.92 0.52
C SER A 40 -3.07 7.13 -0.70
N THR A 41 -3.41 5.85 -0.72
CA THR A 41 -3.11 4.91 -1.79
C THR A 41 -4.41 4.48 -2.42
N ARG A 42 -4.46 4.47 -3.76
CA ARG A 42 -5.61 3.96 -4.53
C ARG A 42 -5.18 2.70 -5.26
N PHE A 43 -6.06 1.71 -5.31
CA PHE A 43 -5.82 0.42 -5.92
C PHE A 43 -6.71 0.26 -7.16
N PHE A 44 -6.13 -0.24 -8.24
CA PHE A 44 -6.79 -0.51 -9.52
C PHE A 44 -6.15 -1.74 -10.17
N ASP A 45 -6.84 -2.33 -11.15
CA ASP A 45 -6.39 -3.51 -11.91
C ASP A 45 -5.92 -4.70 -11.04
N LEU A 46 -6.63 -4.91 -9.92
CA LEU A 46 -6.35 -6.02 -9.00
C LEU A 46 -6.56 -7.37 -9.68
N GLN A 47 -5.54 -8.23 -9.57
CA GLN A 47 -5.62 -9.65 -9.95
C GLN A 47 -5.37 -10.51 -8.71
N LEU A 48 -6.13 -11.60 -8.57
CA LEU A 48 -5.96 -12.54 -7.47
C LEU A 48 -4.70 -13.37 -7.66
N GLY A 49 -3.93 -13.51 -6.58
CA GLY A 49 -2.68 -14.25 -6.58
C GLY A 49 -1.53 -13.47 -7.22
N ILE A 50 -0.41 -14.16 -7.42
CA ILE A 50 0.80 -13.63 -8.05
C ILE A 50 1.13 -14.54 -9.23
N SER A 51 1.15 -14.00 -10.45
CA SER A 51 1.40 -14.77 -11.66
C SER A 51 2.84 -15.28 -11.78
N ASP A 52 3.81 -14.46 -11.38
CA ASP A 52 5.23 -14.82 -11.35
C ASP A 52 5.84 -14.48 -9.97
N PRO A 53 6.19 -15.47 -9.13
CA PRO A 53 6.81 -15.23 -7.83
C PRO A 53 8.27 -14.74 -7.95
N GLY A 54 8.90 -14.86 -9.12
CA GLY A 54 10.26 -14.40 -9.39
C GLY A 54 10.46 -12.90 -9.15
N VAL A 55 9.39 -12.09 -9.23
CA VAL A 55 9.41 -10.64 -8.93
C VAL A 55 9.87 -10.30 -7.51
N PHE A 56 9.82 -11.26 -6.57
CA PHE A 56 10.36 -11.09 -5.22
C PHE A 56 11.82 -11.50 -5.08
N THR A 57 12.42 -12.14 -6.10
CA THR A 57 13.84 -12.45 -6.11
C THR A 57 14.61 -11.18 -6.49
N PRO A 58 15.45 -10.64 -5.59
CA PRO A 58 16.20 -9.43 -5.91
C PRO A 58 17.22 -9.70 -7.03
N PRO A 59 17.47 -8.73 -7.93
CA PRO A 59 18.48 -8.87 -8.97
C PRO A 59 19.89 -9.02 -8.37
N SER A 60 20.83 -9.55 -9.15
CA SER A 60 22.22 -9.78 -8.69
C SER A 60 22.91 -8.50 -8.18
N THR A 61 22.53 -7.33 -8.69
CA THR A 61 23.03 -6.02 -8.23
C THR A 61 22.70 -5.73 -6.77
N CYS A 62 21.66 -6.34 -6.21
CA CYS A 62 21.33 -6.22 -4.79
C CYS A 62 22.35 -6.91 -3.86
N GLN A 63 23.13 -7.88 -4.36
CA GLN A 63 24.14 -8.59 -3.56
C GLN A 63 25.27 -7.66 -3.07
N SER A 64 25.54 -6.60 -3.82
CA SER A 64 26.54 -5.58 -3.50
C SER A 64 25.92 -4.17 -3.37
N ALA A 65 24.62 -4.09 -3.03
CA ALA A 65 23.94 -2.81 -2.91
C ALA A 65 24.46 -1.98 -1.74
N ARG A 66 24.51 -0.66 -1.94
CA ARG A 66 24.80 0.29 -0.86
C ARG A 66 23.70 0.20 0.21
N PRO A 67 24.05 0.18 1.52
CA PRO A 67 23.10 0.42 2.58
C PRO A 67 22.73 1.91 2.60
N GLY A 68 21.60 2.26 1.99
CA GLY A 68 21.07 3.63 2.02
C GLY A 68 20.02 3.86 0.93
N LYS A 69 19.04 4.73 1.22
CA LYS A 69 18.07 5.14 0.21
C LYS A 69 18.76 5.97 -0.87
N MET A 70 18.44 5.66 -2.12
CA MET A 70 18.82 6.50 -3.25
C MET A 70 17.91 7.73 -3.30
N SER A 71 18.40 8.85 -3.85
CA SER A 71 17.53 10.00 -4.14
C SER A 71 16.51 9.61 -5.20
N GLU A 72 15.25 9.95 -4.98
CA GLU A 72 14.25 9.89 -6.03
C GLU A 72 14.40 11.13 -6.92
N GLY A 73 14.82 10.92 -8.16
CA GLY A 73 15.02 11.98 -9.16
C GLY A 73 15.81 11.48 -10.36
N CYS A 74 15.50 12.03 -11.54
CA CYS A 74 16.30 11.84 -12.75
C CYS A 74 17.50 12.80 -12.76
#